data_AF-A0A930QB53-F1
#
_entry.id   AF-A0A930QB53-F1
#
_cell.length_a   1.000
_cell.length_b   1.000
_cell.length_c   1.000
_cell.angle_alpha   90.00
_cell.angle_beta   90.00
_cell.angle_gamma   90.00
#
_symmetry.space_group_name_H-M   'P 1'
#
loop_
_entity.id
_entity.type
_entity.pdbx_description
1 polymer ?
#
loop_
_entity_poly.entity_id
_entity_poly.type
_entity_poly.pdbx_seq_one_letter_code
_entity_poly.pdbx_strand_id
1 'polypeptide(L)'
;LRGSVDGWDFKQYVLGTLFYRYISEKLTDYLNAEEREAGDTEFDYAALPDDEAMAEKDNIVQILGFFIPPSELFQNVLARAETNESLN
;
A
#
# COMPACT_ATOMS: atom_id res chain seq x y z
N LEU A 1 6.76 -20.70 -9.99
CA LEU A 1 6.02 -19.90 -10.99
C LEU A 1 6.52 -19.98 -12.45
N ARG A 2 7.56 -20.74 -12.81
CA ARG A 2 7.93 -20.97 -14.23
C ARG A 2 7.35 -22.29 -14.70
N GLY A 3 6.09 -22.30 -15.19
CA GLY A 3 5.57 -23.52 -15.82
C GLY A 3 4.09 -23.57 -16.21
N SER A 4 3.21 -22.70 -15.70
CA SER A 4 1.77 -22.81 -16.04
C SER A 4 0.98 -21.49 -16.05
N VAL A 5 1.63 -20.36 -16.26
CA VAL A 5 0.93 -19.06 -16.36
C VAL A 5 0.92 -18.66 -17.84
N ASP A 6 -0.27 -18.48 -18.42
CA ASP A 6 -0.40 -18.00 -19.79
C ASP A 6 0.19 -16.57 -19.90
N GLY A 7 0.69 -16.20 -21.07
CA GLY A 7 1.30 -14.88 -21.29
C GLY A 7 0.34 -13.72 -20.99
N TRP A 8 -0.96 -13.96 -21.17
CA TRP A 8 -2.01 -13.01 -20.82
C TRP A 8 -2.19 -12.87 -19.30
N ASP A 9 -2.22 -13.98 -18.56
CA ASP A 9 -2.28 -13.97 -17.09
C ASP A 9 -1.04 -13.30 -16.49
N PHE A 10 0.15 -13.60 -17.01
CA PHE A 10 1.39 -12.97 -16.57
C PHE A 10 1.35 -11.45 -16.72
N LYS A 11 0.81 -10.95 -17.84
CA LYS A 11 0.63 -9.51 -18.05
C LYS A 11 -0.30 -8.89 -17.01
N GLN A 12 -1.41 -9.57 -16.67
CA GLN A 12 -2.35 -9.09 -15.64
C GLN A 12 -1.69 -9.07 -14.26
N TYR A 13 -0.92 -10.08 -13.88
CA TYR A 13 -0.18 -10.10 -12.62
C TYR A 13 0.83 -8.96 -12.52
N VAL A 14 1.63 -8.75 -13.57
CA VAL A 14 2.62 -7.66 -13.61
C VAL A 14 1.92 -6.30 -13.51
N LEU A 15 0.88 -6.08 -14.32
CA LEU A 15 0.18 -4.79 -14.35
C LEU A 15 -0.55 -4.52 -13.02
N GLY A 16 -1.20 -5.54 -12.45
CA GLY A 16 -1.86 -5.45 -11.15
C GLY A 16 -0.87 -5.14 -10.03
N THR A 17 0.30 -5.78 -10.04
CA THR A 17 1.37 -5.53 -9.05
C THR A 17 1.92 -4.10 -9.18
N LEU A 18 2.18 -3.63 -10.40
CA LEU A 18 2.63 -2.26 -10.63
C LEU A 18 1.58 -1.23 -10.25
N PHE A 19 0.31 -1.50 -10.54
CA PHE A 19 -0.79 -0.62 -10.15
C PHE A 19 -0.92 -0.56 -8.62
N TYR A 20 -0.88 -1.70 -7.93
CA TYR A 20 -0.91 -1.79 -6.47
C TYR A 20 0.26 -1.02 -5.84
N ARG A 21 1.48 -1.21 -6.37
CA ARG A 21 2.65 -0.42 -5.96
C ARG A 21 2.39 1.08 -6.12
N TYR A 22 1.92 1.50 -7.30
CA TYR A 22 1.67 2.91 -7.60
C TYR A 22 0.66 3.55 -6.64
N ILE A 23 -0.49 2.91 -6.40
CA ILE A 23 -1.51 3.47 -5.50
C ILE A 23 -1.05 3.47 -4.04
N SER A 24 -0.24 2.49 -3.63
CA SER A 24 0.32 2.42 -2.27
C SER A 24 1.36 3.51 -2.01
N GLU A 25 2.29 3.73 -2.95
CA GLU A 25 3.28 4.80 -2.87
C GLU A 25 2.57 6.17 -2.89
N LYS A 26 1.63 6.38 -3.82
CA LYS A 26 0.87 7.64 -3.93
C LYS A 26 0.08 7.99 -2.66
N LEU A 27 -0.58 7.00 -2.05
CA LEU A 27 -1.32 7.20 -0.79
C LEU A 27 -0.38 7.64 0.33
N THR A 28 0.73 6.92 0.49
CA THR A 28 1.74 7.19 1.53
C THR A 28 2.33 8.57 1.36
N ASP A 29 2.74 8.92 0.14
CA ASP A 29 3.33 10.23 -0.18
C ASP A 29 2.34 11.37 0.10
N TYR A 30 1.06 11.20 -0.27
CA TYR A 30 0.03 12.20 -0.04
C TYR A 30 -0.19 12.46 1.45
N LEU A 31 -0.44 11.42 2.24
CA LEU A 31 -0.71 11.57 3.67
C LEU A 31 0.52 12.09 4.43
N ASN A 32 1.71 11.61 4.06
CA ASN A 32 2.95 12.10 4.65
C ASN A 32 3.19 13.57 4.33
N ALA A 33 2.85 14.04 3.12
CA ALA A 33 2.98 15.45 2.79
C ALA A 33 2.01 16.32 3.60
N GLU A 34 0.72 15.93 3.66
CA GLU A 34 -0.31 16.68 4.38
C GLU A 34 0.00 16.82 5.87
N GLU A 35 0.37 15.74 6.57
CA GLU A 35 0.69 15.78 8.00
C GLU A 35 1.98 16.58 8.30
N ARG A 36 2.98 16.48 7.43
CA ARG A 36 4.21 17.27 7.56
C ARG A 36 3.97 18.75 7.31
N GLU A 37 3.06 19.09 6.40
CA GLU A 37 2.59 20.47 6.20
C GLU A 37 1.78 20.99 7.39
N ALA A 38 1.01 20.11 8.06
CA ALA A 38 0.26 20.42 9.27
C ALA A 38 1.15 20.57 10.53
N GLY A 39 2.39 20.10 10.48
CA GLY A 39 3.43 20.35 11.49
C GLY A 39 4.08 19.11 12.08
N ASP A 40 3.63 17.90 11.74
CA ASP A 40 4.28 16.66 12.15
C ASP A 40 5.34 16.24 11.12
N THR A 41 6.54 16.84 11.25
CA THR A 41 7.62 16.66 10.27
C THR A 41 8.16 15.23 10.18
N GLU A 42 7.95 14.42 11.21
CA GLU A 42 8.44 13.03 11.28
C GLU A 42 7.34 12.00 10.98
N PHE A 43 6.11 12.45 10.67
CA PHE A 43 5.01 11.56 10.35
C PHE A 43 5.36 10.60 9.21
N ASP A 44 5.04 9.33 9.42
CA ASP A 44 5.11 8.27 8.41
C ASP A 44 3.90 7.33 8.53
N TYR A 45 2.98 7.48 7.57
CA TYR A 45 1.78 6.64 7.45
C TYR A 45 2.12 5.15 7.41
N ALA A 46 3.25 4.76 6.82
CA ALA A 46 3.63 3.36 6.70
C ALA A 46 4.03 2.72 8.04
N ALA A 47 4.35 3.53 9.04
CA ALA A 47 4.70 3.10 10.38
C ALA A 47 3.52 3.09 11.36
N LEU A 48 2.35 3.60 10.96
CA LEU A 48 1.18 3.65 11.82
C LEU A 48 0.58 2.25 12.08
N PRO A 49 -0.02 2.03 13.26
CA PRO A 49 -0.91 0.89 13.48
C PRO A 49 -2.14 0.96 12.57
N ASP A 50 -2.57 -0.19 12.06
CA ASP A 50 -3.77 -0.28 11.21
C ASP A 50 -5.03 0.27 11.89
N ASP A 51 -5.17 0.05 13.20
CA ASP A 51 -6.33 0.51 13.98
C ASP A 51 -6.41 2.05 14.03
N GLU A 52 -5.26 2.73 14.11
CA GLU A 52 -5.20 4.20 14.07
C GLU A 52 -5.53 4.71 12.68
N ALA A 53 -4.96 4.11 11.62
CA ALA A 53 -5.28 4.47 10.25
C ALA A 53 -6.76 4.20 9.88
N MET A 54 -7.38 3.17 10.46
CA MET A 54 -8.77 2.82 10.21
C MET A 54 -9.74 3.89 10.74
N ALA A 55 -9.35 4.65 11.77
CA ALA A 55 -10.15 5.77 12.27
C ALA A 55 -10.36 6.87 11.22
N GLU A 56 -9.36 7.09 10.36
CA GLU A 56 -9.37 8.11 9.30
C GLU A 56 -9.79 7.57 7.92
N LYS A 57 -10.17 6.29 7.84
CA LYS A 57 -10.51 5.62 6.58
C LYS A 57 -11.57 6.38 5.77
N ASP A 58 -12.65 6.82 6.40
CA ASP A 58 -13.75 7.48 5.68
C ASP A 58 -13.29 8.81 5.07
N ASN A 59 -12.44 9.57 5.77
CA ASN A 59 -11.86 10.82 5.27
C ASN A 59 -10.91 10.53 4.09
N ILE A 60 -10.03 9.55 4.22
CA ILE A 60 -9.09 9.15 3.17
C ILE A 60 -9.84 8.68 1.91
N VAL A 61 -10.89 7.87 2.08
CA VAL A 61 -11.73 7.41 0.96
C VAL A 61 -12.46 8.58 0.29
N GLN A 62 -12.93 9.58 1.04
CA GLN A 62 -13.57 10.77 0.46
C GLN A 62 -12.60 11.59 -0.40
N ILE A 63 -11.33 11.70 0.00
CA ILE A 63 -10.32 12.51 -0.70
C ILE A 63 -9.73 11.75 -1.89
N LEU A 64 -9.31 10.51 -1.68
CA LEU A 64 -8.51 9.74 -2.65
C LEU A 64 -9.32 8.68 -3.39
N GLY A 65 -10.51 8.32 -2.91
CA GLY A 65 -11.38 7.30 -3.51
C GLY A 65 -11.00 5.86 -3.17
N PHE A 66 -9.96 5.65 -2.36
CA PHE A 66 -9.50 4.34 -1.90
C PHE A 66 -8.78 4.46 -0.56
N PHE A 67 -8.58 3.33 0.12
CA PHE A 67 -7.85 3.23 1.37
C PHE A 67 -7.05 1.94 1.39
N ILE A 68 -5.82 2.02 1.89
CA ILE A 68 -4.94 0.87 2.12
C ILE A 68 -4.41 1.01 3.55
N PRO A 69 -4.68 0.06 4.45
CA PRO A 69 -4.13 0.12 5.80
C PRO A 69 -2.59 -0.01 5.74
N PRO A 70 -1.85 0.60 6.68
CA PRO A 70 -0.40 0.59 6.71
C PRO A 70 0.20 -0.80 6.48
N SER A 71 -0.30 -1.84 7.17
CA SER A 71 0.23 -3.20 7.02
C SER A 71 0.15 -3.70 5.57
N GLU A 72 -0.93 -3.37 4.86
CA GLU A 72 -1.19 -3.72 3.46
C GLU A 72 -0.62 -2.71 2.46
N LEU A 73 0.33 -1.86 2.84
CA LEU A 73 1.10 -1.10 1.86
C LEU A 73 2.08 -2.02 1.12
N PHE A 74 2.39 -1.70 -0.14
CA PHE A 74 3.29 -2.48 -0.98
C PHE A 74 4.64 -2.71 -0.29
N GLN A 75 5.22 -1.66 0.32
CA GLN A 75 6.48 -1.76 1.05
C GLN A 75 6.41 -2.73 2.24
N ASN A 76 5.30 -2.72 2.98
CA ASN A 76 5.10 -3.53 4.18
C ASN A 76 4.78 -4.98 3.82
N VAL A 77 4.00 -5.22 2.76
CA VAL A 77 3.82 -6.53 2.13
C VAL A 77 5.14 -7.09 1.62
N LEU A 78 5.95 -6.27 0.93
CA LEU A 78 7.26 -6.71 0.43
C LEU A 78 8.21 -7.09 1.58
N ALA A 79 8.25 -6.29 2.66
CA ALA A 79 9.10 -6.55 3.81
C ALA A 79 8.75 -7.87 4.53
N ARG A 80 7.47 -8.25 4.57
CA ARG A 80 7.01 -9.53 5.15
C ARG A 80 6.95 -10.69 4.15
N ALA A 81 7.20 -10.43 2.87
CA ALA A 81 7.04 -11.44 1.82
C ALA A 81 7.93 -12.68 2.08
N GLU A 82 9.18 -12.51 2.52
CA GLU A 82 10.12 -13.62 2.75
C GLU A 82 9.66 -14.60 3.85
N THR A 83 8.85 -14.14 4.80
CA THR A 83 8.41 -14.93 5.97
C THR A 83 6.94 -15.35 5.88
N ASN A 84 6.25 -14.97 4.82
CA ASN A 84 4.84 -15.27 4.63
C ASN A 84 4.68 -16.56 3.81
N GLU A 85 4.23 -17.64 4.47
CA GLU A 85 3.97 -18.95 3.84
C GLU A 85 2.86 -18.92 2.78
N SER A 86 1.98 -17.92 2.79
CA SER A 86 0.94 -17.76 1.75
C SER A 86 1.45 -17.01 0.51
N LEU A 87 2.66 -16.44 0.56
CA LEU A 87 3.29 -15.70 -0.54
C LEU A 87 4.51 -16.44 -1.12
N ASN A 88 4.95 -17.56 -0.53
CA ASN A 88 6.05 -18.41 -0.98
C ASN A 88 5.60 -19.86 -1.23
#